data_AF-A0A7J2HMQ2-F1
#
_entry.id   AF-A0A7J2HMQ2-F1
#
_cell.length_a   1.000
_cell.length_b   1.000
_cell.length_c   1.000
_cell.angle_alpha   90.00
_cell.angle_beta   90.00
_cell.angle_gamma   90.00
#
_symmetry.space_group_name_H-M   'P 1'
#
loop_
_entity.id
_entity.type
_entity.pdbx_description
1 polymer ?
#
loop_
_entity_poly.entity_id
_entity_poly.type
_entity_poly.pdbx_seq_one_letter_code
_entity_poly.pdbx_strand_id
1 'polypeptide(L)'
;MEKSIVRKILEGIREGKDKIASIKDTGISEELFSAIIESLINDGYLVEISCDKKCSKCILGCYKQSGTKIYVLSGKALGLLDGD
;
A
#
# COMPACT_ATOMS: atom_id res chain seq x y z
N MET A 1 13.84 14.32 12.17
CA MET A 1 13.89 13.99 10.74
C MET A 1 12.46 13.74 10.30
N GLU A 2 11.86 14.63 9.50
CA GLU A 2 10.53 14.37 8.94
C GLU A 2 10.61 13.17 8.01
N LYS A 3 9.89 12.09 8.33
CA LYS A 3 9.71 10.99 7.38
C LYS A 3 8.92 11.54 6.19
N SER A 4 9.47 11.39 4.99
CA SER A 4 8.76 11.67 3.74
C SER A 4 7.38 11.00 3.75
N ILE A 5 6.37 11.68 3.20
CA ILE A 5 5.00 11.17 3.08
C ILE A 5 4.99 9.78 2.43
N VAL A 6 5.85 9.55 1.45
CA VAL A 6 6.01 8.25 0.78
C VAL A 6 6.44 7.16 1.77
N ARG A 7 7.45 7.44 2.62
CA ARG A 7 7.91 6.47 3.63
C ARG A 7 6.80 6.15 4.62
N LYS A 8 6.02 7.16 5.06
CA LYS A 8 4.86 6.95 5.95
C LYS A 8 3.78 6.07 5.31
N ILE A 9 3.48 6.27 4.03
CA ILE A 9 2.50 5.45 3.30
C ILE A 9 2.98 4.00 3.19
N LEU A 10 4.24 3.79 2.81
CA LEU A 10 4.83 2.44 2.71
C LEU A 10 4.87 1.73 4.08
N GLU A 11 5.20 2.45 5.16
CA GLU A 11 5.12 1.93 6.53
C GLU A 11 3.69 1.56 6.92
N GLY A 12 2.70 2.39 6.59
CA GLY A 12 1.29 2.08 6.84
C GLY A 12 0.84 0.81 6.12
N ILE A 13 1.26 0.61 4.86
CA ILE A 13 0.99 -0.62 4.11
C ILE A 13 1.68 -1.82 4.78
N ARG A 14 2.93 -1.67 5.24
CA ARG A 14 3.66 -2.72 5.98
C ARG A 14 2.92 -3.15 7.25
N GLU A 15 2.32 -2.19 7.94
CA GLU A 15 1.56 -2.39 9.17
C GLU A 15 0.12 -2.88 8.92
N GLY A 16 -0.31 -2.98 7.65
CA GLY A 16 -1.67 -3.38 7.29
C GLY A 16 -2.72 -2.31 7.55
N LYS A 17 -2.34 -1.03 7.63
CA LYS A 17 -3.27 0.10 7.80
C LYS A 17 -4.15 0.23 6.56
N ASP A 18 -5.42 0.55 6.79
CA ASP A 18 -6.32 0.90 5.71
C ASP A 18 -6.04 2.32 5.15
N LYS A 19 -6.71 2.64 4.04
CA LYS A 19 -6.59 3.94 3.35
C LYS A 19 -6.98 5.11 4.25
N ILE A 20 -8.03 4.97 5.06
CA ILE A 20 -8.58 6.07 5.89
C ILE A 20 -7.58 6.41 6.99
N ALA A 21 -7.04 5.39 7.67
CA ALA A 21 -5.98 5.55 8.67
C ALA A 21 -4.74 6.21 8.05
N SER A 22 -4.33 5.77 6.85
CA SER A 22 -3.16 6.32 6.15
C SER A 22 -3.33 7.79 5.77
N ILE A 23 -4.51 8.20 5.27
CA ILE A 23 -4.83 9.60 4.96
C ILE A 23 -4.79 10.45 6.23
N LYS A 24 -5.40 9.96 7.32
CA LYS A 24 -5.42 10.68 8.60
C LYS A 24 -4.01 10.87 9.19
N ASP A 25 -3.17 9.84 9.13
CA ASP A 25 -1.79 9.87 9.66
C ASP A 25 -0.86 10.78 8.84
N THR A 26 -1.10 10.88 7.53
CA THR A 26 -0.27 11.68 6.61
C THR A 26 -0.79 13.11 6.43
N GLY A 27 -2.07 13.35 6.71
CA GLY A 27 -2.71 14.66 6.55
C GLY A 27 -2.96 15.07 5.10
N ILE A 28 -2.87 14.14 4.15
CA ILE A 28 -3.06 14.42 2.71
C ILE A 28 -4.51 14.18 2.26
N SER A 29 -4.88 14.75 1.12
CA SER A 29 -6.20 14.47 0.52
C SER A 29 -6.27 13.04 -0.03
N GLU A 30 -7.50 12.54 -0.18
CA GLU A 30 -7.76 11.25 -0.80
C GLU A 30 -7.24 11.15 -2.24
N GLU A 31 -7.34 12.23 -3.00
CA GLU A 31 -6.85 12.34 -4.39
C GLU A 31 -5.33 12.23 -4.42
N LEU A 32 -4.64 12.95 -3.54
CA LEU A 32 -3.18 12.90 -3.44
C LEU A 32 -2.70 11.52 -2.99
N PHE A 33 -3.38 10.91 -2.01
CA PHE A 33 -3.09 9.53 -1.61
C PHE A 33 -3.19 8.57 -2.80
N SER A 34 -4.27 8.68 -3.58
CA SER A 34 -4.51 7.80 -4.73
C SER A 34 -3.46 7.99 -5.83
N ALA A 35 -3.07 9.24 -6.12
CA ALA A 35 -2.00 9.55 -7.07
C ALA A 35 -0.62 9.01 -6.61
N ILE A 36 -0.32 9.09 -5.31
CA ILE A 36 0.93 8.53 -4.76
C ILE A 36 0.93 7.01 -4.89
N ILE A 37 -0.18 6.33 -4.56
CA ILE A 37 -0.29 4.88 -4.70
C ILE A 37 -0.08 4.46 -6.15
N GLU A 38 -0.71 5.15 -7.10
CA GLU A 38 -0.53 4.88 -8.54
C GLU A 38 0.92 5.07 -8.98
N SER A 39 1.59 6.14 -8.56
CA SER A 39 3.02 6.34 -8.83
C SER A 39 3.87 5.21 -8.25
N LEU A 40 3.62 4.81 -7.00
CA LEU A 40 4.39 3.74 -6.35
C LEU A 40 4.18 2.37 -7.01
N ILE A 41 3.01 2.12 -7.60
CA ILE A 41 2.77 0.93 -8.42
C ILE A 41 3.58 1.01 -9.72
N ASN A 42 3.48 2.14 -10.44
CA ASN A 42 4.19 2.35 -11.70
C ASN A 42 5.71 2.28 -11.53
N ASP A 43 6.23 2.78 -10.40
CA ASP A 43 7.64 2.77 -10.04
C ASP A 43 8.10 1.41 -9.47
N GLY A 44 7.20 0.43 -9.32
CA GLY A 44 7.48 -0.92 -8.87
C GLY A 44 7.75 -1.06 -7.36
N TYR A 45 7.36 -0.08 -6.55
CA TYR A 45 7.41 -0.16 -5.08
C TYR A 45 6.22 -0.94 -4.50
N LEU A 46 5.06 -0.87 -5.16
CA LEU A 46 3.86 -1.58 -4.76
C LEU A 46 3.40 -2.54 -5.85
N VAL A 47 2.81 -3.65 -5.43
CA VAL A 47 2.07 -4.56 -6.29
C VAL A 47 0.60 -4.49 -5.90
N GLU A 48 -0.25 -4.13 -6.86
CA GLU A 48 -1.71 -4.24 -6.69
C GLU A 48 -2.13 -5.70 -6.91
N ILE A 49 -2.80 -6.26 -5.92
CA ILE A 49 -3.43 -7.58 -5.99
C ILE A 49 -4.94 -7.34 -5.99
N SER A 50 -5.59 -7.72 -7.09
CA SER A 50 -7.04 -7.80 -7.13
C SER A 50 -7.50 -8.99 -6.31
N CYS A 51 -8.19 -8.71 -5.20
CA CYS A 51 -8.72 -9.74 -4.32
C CYS A 51 -9.97 -10.34 -4.97
N ASP A 52 -9.84 -11.55 -5.51
CA ASP A 52 -10.97 -12.36 -5.98
C ASP A 52 -11.01 -13.73 -5.27
N LYS A 53 -12.07 -14.51 -5.54
CA LYS A 53 -12.25 -15.85 -4.95
C LYS A 53 -11.11 -16.84 -5.29
N LYS A 54 -10.25 -16.49 -6.23
CA LYS A 54 -9.12 -17.30 -6.73
C LYS A 54 -7.76 -16.66 -6.43
N CYS A 55 -7.69 -15.67 -5.54
CA CYS A 55 -6.44 -15.00 -5.19
C CYS A 55 -5.44 -15.99 -4.56
N SER A 56 -4.53 -16.52 -5.38
CA SER A 56 -3.47 -17.44 -4.96
C SER A 56 -2.41 -16.78 -4.08
N LYS A 57 -2.39 -15.44 -4.04
CA LYS A 57 -1.46 -14.63 -3.24
C LYS A 57 -2.05 -14.15 -1.91
N CYS A 58 -3.32 -14.44 -1.63
CA CYS A 58 -4.00 -14.00 -0.41
C CYS A 58 -3.96 -15.12 0.63
N ILE A 59 -3.35 -14.89 1.80
CA ILE A 59 -3.15 -15.89 2.87
C ILE A 59 -4.48 -16.44 3.39
N LEU A 60 -5.43 -15.53 3.61
CA LEU A 60 -6.83 -15.87 3.78
C LEU A 60 -7.47 -15.47 2.46
N GLY A 61 -7.99 -16.44 1.70
CA GLY A 61 -8.74 -16.12 0.47
C GLY A 61 -9.71 -14.96 0.71
N CYS A 62 -9.99 -14.16 -0.32
CA CYS A 62 -10.80 -12.95 -0.21
C CYS A 62 -12.25 -13.29 0.16
N TYR A 63 -12.50 -13.65 1.42
CA TYR A 63 -13.74 -14.30 1.86
C TYR A 63 -14.94 -13.36 1.85
N LYS A 64 -14.74 -12.04 1.80
CA LYS A 64 -15.81 -11.08 2.03
C LYS A 64 -16.13 -10.13 0.87
N GLN A 65 -15.20 -9.77 -0.01
CA GLN A 65 -15.49 -8.83 -1.10
C GLN A 65 -14.61 -9.11 -2.33
N SER A 66 -15.24 -9.55 -3.41
CA SER A 66 -14.64 -9.52 -4.75
C SER A 66 -14.50 -8.07 -5.20
N GLY A 67 -13.31 -7.69 -5.69
CA GLY A 67 -13.05 -6.34 -6.21
C GLY A 67 -12.32 -5.40 -5.23
N THR A 68 -11.94 -5.89 -4.06
CA THR A 68 -11.03 -5.15 -3.16
C THR A 68 -9.62 -5.15 -3.74
N LYS A 69 -8.99 -3.97 -3.82
CA LYS A 69 -7.58 -3.82 -4.18
C LYS A 69 -6.72 -3.92 -2.92
N ILE A 70 -5.76 -4.83 -2.91
CA ILE A 70 -4.75 -4.96 -1.86
C ILE A 70 -3.42 -4.48 -2.41
N TYR A 71 -2.71 -3.63 -1.67
CA TYR A 71 -1.37 -3.19 -2.03
C TYR A 71 -0.35 -3.94 -1.19
N VAL A 72 0.64 -4.55 -1.85
CA VAL A 72 1.72 -5.30 -1.20
C VAL A 72 3.05 -4.65 -1.53
N LEU A 73 3.94 -4.55 -0.54
CA LEU A 73 5.30 -4.04 -0.73
C LEU A 73 6.10 -4.97 -1.64
N SER A 74 6.80 -4.39 -2.62
CA SER A 74 7.82 -5.13 -3.37
C SER A 74 9.15 -5.16 -2.60
N GLY A 75 10.10 -5.99 -3.05
CA GLY A 75 11.46 -5.98 -2.51
C GLY A 75 12.16 -4.62 -2.62
N LYS A 76 11.80 -3.80 -3.63
CA LYS A 76 12.30 -2.44 -3.80
C LYS A 76 11.82 -1.52 -2.67
N ALA A 77 10.56 -1.66 -2.25
CA ALA A 77 10.03 -0.92 -1.11
C ALA A 77 10.64 -1.36 0.21
N LEU A 78 10.88 -2.66 0.40
CA LEU A 78 11.57 -3.16 1.59
C LEU A 78 13.00 -2.58 1.68
N GLY A 79 13.75 -2.60 0.58
CA GLY A 79 15.08 -1.97 0.54
C GLY A 79 15.08 -0.47 0.88
N LEU A 80 14.03 0.27 0.53
CA LEU A 80 13.86 1.67 0.91
C LEU A 80 13.50 1.85 2.39
N LEU A 81 12.76 0.92 2.99
CA LEU A 81 12.33 0.98 4.38
C LEU A 81 13.42 0.52 5.36
N ASP A 82 14.22 -0.46 4.94
CA ASP A 82 15.30 -1.06 5.72
C ASP A 82 16.64 -0.32 5.51
N GLY A 83 16.75 0.47 4.44
CA GLY A 83 17.85 1.41 4.22
C GLY A 83 17.61 2.73 4.95
N ASP A 84 18.48 3.05 5.91
CA ASP A 84 18.64 4.39 6.48
C ASP A 84 19.57 5.26 5.62
#